data_AF-E0LTD0-F1
#
_entry.id   AF-E0LTD0-F1
#
_cell.length_a   1.000
_cell.length_b   1.000
_cell.length_c   1.000
_cell.angle_alpha   90.00
_cell.angle_beta   90.00
_cell.angle_gamma   90.00
#
_symmetry.space_group_name_H-M   'P 1'
#
loop_
_entity.id
_entity.type
_entity.pdbx_description
1 polymer ?
#
loop_
_entity_poly.entity_id
_entity_poly.type
_entity_poly.pdbx_seq_one_letter_code
_entity_poly.pdbx_strand_id
1 'polypeptide(L)' 'MSTTLMTLPEFARYIGIATPTLARAFCCRGSLGGVPLPQALDDAPLTQRHWLRDDVCQFDHAYKRVQARQQRKTL' A
#
# COMPACT_ATOMS: atom_id res chain seq x y z
N MET A 1 -9.67 -8.01 -17.81
CA MET A 1 -8.98 -7.72 -16.54
C MET A 1 -10.02 -7.81 -15.44
N SER A 2 -9.86 -8.72 -14.47
CA SER A 2 -10.79 -8.80 -13.34
C SER A 2 -10.58 -7.60 -12.43
N THR A 3 -11.55 -6.71 -12.34
CA THR A 3 -11.54 -5.55 -11.43
C THR A 3 -11.77 -6.03 -10.00
N THR A 4 -10.78 -6.72 -9.44
CA THR A 4 -10.79 -7.12 -8.04
C THR A 4 -10.46 -5.91 -7.19
N LEU A 5 -11.41 -5.50 -6.37
CA LEU A 5 -11.22 -4.47 -5.36
C LEU A 5 -10.61 -5.08 -4.09
N MET A 6 -9.79 -4.30 -3.40
CA MET A 6 -9.22 -4.65 -2.11
C MET A 6 -9.60 -3.61 -1.08
N THR A 7 -10.05 -4.08 0.07
CA THR A 7 -10.20 -3.29 1.29
C THR A 7 -8.83 -3.01 1.93
N LEU A 8 -8.77 -2.09 2.89
CA LEU A 8 -7.53 -1.76 3.60
C LEU A 8 -6.84 -2.98 4.25
N PRO A 9 -7.55 -3.91 4.94
CA PRO A 9 -6.93 -5.12 5.49
C PRO A 9 -6.41 -6.08 4.41
N GLU A 10 -7.10 -6.19 3.27
CA GLU A 10 -6.66 -7.04 2.16
C GLU A 10 -5.42 -6.48 1.49
N PHE A 11 -5.36 -5.16 1.29
CA PHE A 11 -4.17 -4.47 0.81
C PHE A 11 -3.00 -4.71 1.79
N ALA A 12 -3.16 -4.44 3.08
CA ALA A 12 -2.10 -4.66 4.07
C ALA A 12 -1.58 -6.10 4.06
N ARG A 13 -2.50 -7.08 3.99
CA ARG A 13 -2.16 -8.50 3.89
C ARG A 13 -1.41 -8.82 2.60
N TYR A 14 -1.81 -8.24 1.47
CA TYR A 14 -1.18 -8.48 0.17
C TYR A 14 0.29 -8.06 0.15
N ILE A 15 0.61 -6.89 0.72
CA ILE A 15 1.99 -6.37 0.79
C ILE A 15 2.77 -6.88 2.02
N GLY A 16 2.14 -7.70 2.86
CA GLY A 16 2.78 -8.36 3.99
C GLY A 16 3.08 -7.45 5.19
N ILE A 17 2.23 -6.45 5.48
CA ILE A 17 2.37 -5.59 6.68
C ILE A 17 1.11 -5.59 7.54
N ALA A 18 1.24 -5.11 8.78
CA ALA A 18 0.10 -4.94 9.67
C ALA A 18 -0.83 -3.81 9.19
N THR A 19 -2.14 -4.04 9.20
CA THR A 19 -3.17 -3.05 8.81
C THR A 19 -3.02 -1.70 9.52
N PRO A 20 -2.76 -1.63 10.85
CA PRO A 20 -2.57 -0.34 11.53
C PRO A 20 -1.36 0.45 10.99
N THR A 21 -0.30 -0.24 10.55
CA THR A 21 0.87 0.40 9.93
C THR A 21 0.49 1.03 8.60
N LEU A 22 -0.26 0.32 7.76
CA LEU A 22 -0.75 0.86 6.49
C LEU A 22 -1.71 2.03 6.73
N ALA A 23 -2.64 1.88 7.68
CA ALA A 23 -3.60 2.93 8.02
C ALA A 23 -2.89 4.23 8.44
N ARG A 24 -1.87 4.11 9.30
CA ARG A 24 -1.06 5.27 9.71
C ARG A 24 -0.33 5.93 8.54
N ALA A 25 0.14 5.14 7.57
CA ALA A 25 0.79 5.67 6.38
C ALA A 25 -0.19 6.51 5.54
N PHE A 26 -1.43 6.04 5.35
CA PHE A 26 -2.49 6.79 4.68
C PHE A 26 -2.86 8.07 5.44
N CYS A 27 -3.05 8.01 6.75
CA CYS A 27 -3.50 9.18 7.52
C CYS A 27 -2.43 10.26 7.70
N CYS A 28 -1.16 9.88 7.84
CA CYS A 28 -0.14 10.81 8.35
C CYS A 28 1.01 11.09 7.37
N ARG A 29 1.19 10.29 6.31
CA ARG A 29 2.42 10.35 5.49
C ARG A 29 2.17 10.39 3.99
N GLY A 30 1.04 9.88 3.52
CA GLY A 30 0.76 9.70 2.09
C GLY A 30 1.72 8.74 1.38
N SER A 31 2.62 8.09 2.12
CA SER A 31 3.68 7.24 1.61
C SER A 31 4.08 6.20 2.65
N LEU A 32 4.61 5.07 2.18
CA LEU A 32 5.12 3.98 3.00
C LEU A 32 6.54 3.63 2.53
N GLY A 33 7.52 3.71 3.44
CA GLY A 33 8.92 3.45 3.12
C GLY A 33 9.50 4.36 2.02
N GLY A 34 8.90 5.54 1.79
CA GLY A 34 9.28 6.45 0.71
C GLY A 34 8.58 6.18 -0.63
N VAL A 35 7.68 5.20 -0.70
CA VAL A 35 6.83 4.96 -1.88
C VAL A 35 5.46 5.60 -1.66
N PRO A 36 4.98 6.47 -2.58
CA PRO A 36 3.68 7.10 -2.45
C PRO A 36 2.57 6.04 -2.49
N LEU A 37 1.57 6.21 -1.63
CA LEU A 37 0.44 5.29 -1.54
C LEU A 37 -0.50 5.47 -2.76
N PRO A 38 -1.11 4.40 -3.27
CA PRO A 38 -2.05 4.51 -4.36
C PRO A 38 -3.33 5.22 -3.89
N GLN A 39 -3.93 5.97 -4.80
CA GLN A 39 -5.19 6.66 -4.56
C GLN A 39 -6.31 5.62 -4.40
N ALA A 40 -7.20 5.82 -3.42
CA ALA A 40 -8.41 5.01 -3.30
C ALA A 40 -9.41 5.39 -4.40
N LEU A 41 -10.23 4.43 -4.82
CA LEU A 41 -11.28 4.66 -5.82
C LEU A 41 -12.40 5.56 -5.31
N ASP A 42 -12.66 5.49 -4.02
CA ASP A 42 -13.73 6.21 -3.34
C ASP A 42 -13.15 7.16 -2.28
N ASP A 43 -13.86 8.25 -2.00
CA ASP A 43 -13.51 9.19 -0.94
C ASP A 43 -14.23 8.86 0.38
N ALA A 44 -14.41 7.57 0.66
CA ALA A 44 -15.03 7.10 1.89
C ALA A 44 -14.04 7.24 3.08
N PRO A 45 -14.49 7.05 4.34
CA PRO A 45 -13.58 6.84 5.46
C PRO A 45 -12.58 5.71 5.18
N LEU A 46 -11.34 5.84 5.63
CA LEU A 46 -10.22 4.95 5.26
C LEU A 46 -10.52 3.44 5.42
N THR A 47 -11.28 3.06 6.44
CA THR A 47 -11.66 1.67 6.70
C THR A 47 -12.65 1.09 5.69
N GLN A 48 -13.35 1.96 4.95
CA GLN A 48 -14.33 1.63 3.93
C GLN A 48 -13.82 1.86 2.50
N ARG A 49 -12.59 2.39 2.36
CA ARG A 49 -11.98 2.64 1.06
C ARG A 49 -11.61 1.36 0.33
N HIS A 50 -11.70 1.42 -0.99
CA HIS A 50 -11.28 0.37 -1.88
C HIS A 50 -10.16 0.81 -2.81
N TRP A 51 -9.29 -0.14 -3.14
CA TRP A 51 -8.21 0.02 -4.11
C TRP A 51 -8.34 -1.02 -5.21
N LEU A 52 -7.93 -0.67 -6.43
CA LEU A 52 -7.76 -1.66 -7.48
C LEU A 52 -6.59 -2.58 -7.12
N ARG A 53 -6.80 -3.89 -7.28
CA ARG A 53 -5.72 -4.88 -7.10
C ARG A 53 -4.50 -4.57 -7.97
N ASP A 54 -4.71 -4.05 -9.17
CA ASP A 54 -3.62 -3.71 -10.08
C ASP A 54 -2.77 -2.54 -9.54
N ASP A 55 -3.39 -1.51 -8.96
CA ASP A 55 -2.67 -0.40 -8.32
C ASP A 55 -1.92 -0.87 -7.08
N VAL A 56 -2.54 -1.76 -6.28
CA VAL A 56 -1.89 -2.40 -5.12
C VAL A 56 -0.68 -3.23 -5.55
N CYS A 57 -0.78 -3.96 -6.66
CA CYS A 57 0.32 -4.76 -7.23
C CYS A 57 1.48 -3.86 -7.69
N GLN A 58 1.19 -2.79 -8.43
CA GLN A 58 2.20 -1.82 -8.86
C GLN A 58 2.90 -1.18 -7.67
N PHE A 59 2.13 -0.80 -6.65
CA PHE A 59 2.66 -0.27 -5.40
C PHE A 59 3.58 -1.28 -4.68
N ASP A 60 3.16 -2.54 -4.55
CA ASP A 60 3.96 -3.60 -3.90
C ASP A 60 5.32 -3.79 -4.59
N HIS A 61 5.32 -3.81 -5.93
CA HIS A 61 6.55 -3.89 -6.70
C HIS A 61 7.48 -2.70 -6.43
N ALA A 62 6.94 -1.48 -6.41
CA ALA A 62 7.73 -0.29 -6.09
C ALA A 62 8.27 -0.33 -4.65
N TYR A 63 7.43 -0.72 -3.69
CA TYR A 63 7.76 -0.84 -2.28
C TYR A 63 8.89 -1.86 -2.04
N LYS A 64 8.77 -3.08 -2.59
CA LYS A 64 9.81 -4.12 -2.50
C LYS A 64 11.13 -3.67 -3.11
N ARG A 65 11.10 -2.95 -4.24
CA ARG A 65 12.32 -2.41 -4.88
C ARG A 65 13.03 -1.40 -3.97
N VAL A 66 12.28 -0.54 -3.28
CA VAL A 66 12.86 0.44 -2.34
C VAL A 66 13.42 -0.27 -1.11
N GLN A 67 12.68 -1.23 -0.54
CA GLN A 67 13.15 -2.03 0.60
C GLN A 67 14.47 -2.76 0.29
N ALA A 68 14.55 -3.43 -0.86
CA ALA A 68 15.76 -4.13 -1.29
C ALA A 68 16.97 -3.18 -1.46
N ARG A 69 16.73 -1.93 -1.89
CA ARG A 69 17.78 -0.91 -1.99
C ARG A 69 18.21 -0.38 -0.63
N GLN A 70 17.30 -0.24 0.32
CA GLN A 70 17.60 0.21 1.67
C GLN A 70 18.43 -0.82 2.42
N GLN A 71 18.06 -2.11 2.33
CA GLN A 71 18.82 -3.21 2.96
C GLN A 71 20.29 -3.28 2.48
N ARG A 72 20.53 -3.01 1.19
CA ARG A 72 21.88 -2.98 0.62
C ARG A 72 22.74 -1.80 1.05
N LYS A 73 22.14 -0.72 1.56
CA LYS A 73 22.88 0.46 2.05
C LYS A 73 23.30 0.33 3.51
N THR A 74 22.72 -0.63 4.24
CA THR A 74 23.01 -0.92 5.64
C THR A 74 24.05 -2.03 5.83
N LEU A 75 24.63 -2.54 4.74
CA LEU A 75 25.77 -3.46 4.70
C LEU A 75 27.02 -2.69 4.24
#